data_AF-A0A0C3D388-F1
#
_entry.id   AF-A0A0C3D388-F1
#
_cell.length_a   1.000
_cell.length_b   1.000
_cell.length_c   1.000
_cell.angle_alpha   90.00
_cell.angle_beta   90.00
_cell.angle_gamma   90.00
#
_symmetry.space_group_name_H-M   'P 1'
#
loop_
_entity.id
_entity.type
_entity.pdbx_description
1 polymer ?
#
loop_
_entity_poly.entity_id
_entity_poly.type
_entity_poly.pdbx_seq_one_letter_code
_entity_poly.pdbx_strand_id
1 'polypeptide(L)'
;YLDDVARLCEACGAISRAEKIKYALKYVSHEVEKLWCHAVHYCKANWDAFRHLVMHFYPECLGAGREADPQRVIEQQVSIPMTSRADLGAYLHEFESISLYLLRKERLSESERSCWFLDGFCPKFKSALLHRLSLSDLNHHPEDPWTTDKILLQAKHIL
;
A
#
# COMPACT_ATOMS: atom_id res chain seq x y z
N TYR A 1 1.86 -14.09 1.90
CA TYR A 1 2.63 -15.29 1.49
C TYR A 1 4.06 -15.30 2.04
N LEU A 2 5.02 -14.52 1.50
CA LEU A 2 6.44 -14.61 1.94
C LEU A 2 6.60 -14.30 3.44
N ASP A 3 5.82 -13.35 3.96
CA ASP A 3 5.80 -13.01 5.39
C ASP A 3 5.20 -14.12 6.26
N ASP A 4 4.25 -14.89 5.71
CA ASP A 4 3.67 -16.05 6.40
C ASP A 4 4.70 -17.17 6.48
N VAL A 5 5.44 -17.42 5.40
CA VAL A 5 6.55 -18.38 5.38
C VAL A 5 7.62 -17.96 6.39
N ALA A 6 7.97 -16.67 6.46
CA ALA A 6 8.94 -16.16 7.44
C ALA A 6 8.47 -16.39 8.89
N ARG A 7 7.21 -16.06 9.20
CA ARG A 7 6.59 -16.26 10.52
C ARG A 7 6.51 -17.72 10.92
N LEU A 8 6.11 -18.61 10.00
CA LEU A 8 6.09 -20.05 10.23
C LEU A 8 7.48 -20.60 10.50
N CYS A 9 8.49 -20.12 9.76
CA CYS A 9 9.86 -20.54 9.98
C CYS A 9 10.39 -20.07 11.35
N GLU A 10 10.01 -18.87 11.79
CA GLU A 10 10.37 -18.33 13.11
C GLU A 10 9.68 -19.08 14.25
N ALA A 11 8.41 -19.44 14.08
CA ALA A 11 7.66 -20.24 15.05
C ALA A 11 8.27 -21.65 15.25
N CYS A 12 8.90 -22.21 14.22
CA CYS A 12 9.58 -23.50 14.25
C CYS A 12 11.04 -23.43 14.77
N GLY A 13 11.56 -22.24 15.11
CA GLY A 13 12.91 -22.06 15.67
C GLY A 13 13.94 -21.53 14.65
N ALA A 14 15.23 -21.79 14.91
CA ALA A 14 16.35 -21.25 14.13
C ALA A 14 16.51 -21.92 12.76
N ILE A 15 15.55 -21.67 11.86
CA ILE A 15 15.61 -22.11 10.46
C ILE A 15 16.57 -21.18 9.69
N SER A 16 17.51 -21.78 8.96
CA SER A 16 18.49 -21.01 8.18
C SER A 16 17.80 -20.21 7.07
N ARG A 17 18.43 -19.11 6.65
CA ARG A 17 17.93 -18.28 5.53
C ARG A 17 17.75 -19.10 4.24
N ALA A 18 18.63 -20.07 4.00
CA ALA A 18 18.54 -20.98 2.86
C ALA A 18 17.30 -21.91 2.94
N GLU A 19 16.98 -22.40 4.13
CA GLU A 19 15.81 -23.25 4.34
C GLU A 19 14.50 -22.46 4.22
N LYS A 20 14.46 -21.20 4.68
CA LYS A 20 13.29 -20.32 4.45
C LYS A 20 12.95 -20.21 2.95
N ILE A 21 13.96 -20.10 2.08
CA ILE A 21 13.79 -20.08 0.62
C ILE A 21 13.21 -21.40 0.10
N LYS A 22 13.71 -22.55 0.59
CA LYS A 22 13.18 -23.86 0.21
C LYS A 22 11.70 -24.02 0.58
N TYR A 23 11.32 -23.58 1.77
CA TYR A 23 9.91 -23.58 2.18
C TYR A 23 9.06 -22.65 1.32
N ALA A 24 9.58 -21.47 0.96
CA ALA A 24 8.89 -20.55 0.07
C ALA A 24 8.64 -21.14 -1.32
N LEU A 25 9.54 -21.97 -1.86
CA LEU A 25 9.34 -22.68 -3.12
C LEU A 25 8.34 -23.86 -3.01
N LYS A 26 8.26 -24.50 -1.84
CA LYS A 26 7.44 -25.71 -1.65
C LYS A 26 5.93 -25.45 -1.73
N TYR A 27 5.46 -24.28 -1.33
CA TYR A 27 4.03 -23.97 -1.25
C TYR A 27 3.49 -23.12 -2.41
N VAL A 28 4.33 -22.80 -3.41
CA VAL A 28 3.88 -22.12 -4.64
C VAL A 28 3.50 -23.14 -5.72
N SER A 29 2.77 -22.70 -6.75
CA SER A 29 2.51 -23.53 -7.92
C SER A 29 3.80 -23.81 -8.69
N HIS A 30 3.82 -24.90 -9.46
CA HIS A 30 4.99 -25.29 -10.26
C HIS A 30 5.46 -24.21 -11.25
N GLU A 31 4.53 -23.40 -11.79
CA GLU A 31 4.88 -22.27 -12.67
C GLU A 31 5.60 -21.15 -11.91
N VAL A 32 5.12 -20.83 -10.70
CA VAL A 32 5.72 -19.84 -9.82
C VAL A 32 7.07 -20.32 -9.27
N GLU A 33 7.17 -21.61 -8.94
CA GLU A 33 8.42 -22.24 -8.49
C GLU A 33 9.53 -22.07 -9.55
N LYS A 34 9.23 -22.35 -10.82
CA LYS A 34 10.18 -22.16 -11.93
C LYS A 34 10.65 -20.72 -12.05
N LEU A 35 9.74 -19.75 -11.91
CA LEU A 35 10.08 -18.33 -11.94
C LEU A 35 10.99 -17.95 -10.77
N TRP A 36 10.67 -18.42 -9.56
CA TRP A 36 11.43 -18.10 -8.35
C TRP A 36 12.78 -18.80 -8.27
N CYS A 37 12.95 -19.96 -8.92
CA CYS A 37 14.25 -20.63 -9.04
C CYS A 37 15.32 -19.71 -9.65
N HIS A 38 14.95 -18.82 -10.58
CA HIS A 38 15.88 -17.82 -11.10
C HIS A 38 16.35 -16.86 -9.99
N ALA A 39 15.45 -16.39 -9.12
CA ALA A 39 15.82 -15.52 -7.99
C ALA A 39 16.72 -16.24 -6.98
N VAL A 40 16.52 -17.55 -6.75
CA VAL A 40 17.38 -18.35 -5.86
C VAL A 40 18.84 -18.37 -6.32
N HIS A 41 19.06 -18.43 -7.64
CA HIS A 41 20.40 -18.43 -8.23
C HIS A 41 21.17 -17.14 -7.88
N TYR A 42 20.49 -15.99 -7.93
CA TYR A 42 21.12 -14.68 -7.69
C TYR A 42 21.19 -14.28 -6.21
N CYS A 43 20.28 -14.77 -5.35
CA CYS A 43 20.19 -14.31 -3.97
C CYS A 43 21.23 -14.94 -3.02
N LYS A 44 22.05 -15.91 -3.47
CA LYS A 44 23.10 -16.57 -2.66
C LYS A 44 22.63 -17.02 -1.28
N ALA A 45 21.44 -17.63 -1.22
CA ALA A 45 20.81 -18.09 0.03
C ALA A 45 20.46 -16.98 1.06
N ASN A 46 20.43 -15.72 0.63
CA ASN A 46 19.96 -14.60 1.44
C ASN A 46 18.44 -14.42 1.26
N TRP A 47 17.71 -14.54 2.36
CA TRP A 47 16.25 -14.40 2.40
C TRP A 47 15.76 -13.01 1.98
N ASP A 48 16.42 -11.95 2.41
CA ASP A 48 16.01 -10.59 2.09
C ASP A 48 16.27 -10.26 0.62
N ALA A 49 17.41 -10.71 0.08
CA ALA A 49 17.71 -10.60 -1.34
C ALA A 49 16.73 -11.43 -2.19
N PHE A 50 16.34 -12.62 -1.72
CA PHE A 50 15.33 -13.44 -2.36
C PHE A 50 13.97 -12.75 -2.39
N ARG A 51 13.50 -12.23 -1.24
CA ARG A 51 12.24 -11.46 -1.16
C ARG A 51 12.24 -10.29 -2.13
N HIS A 52 13.34 -9.54 -2.20
CA HIS A 52 13.46 -8.41 -3.10
C HIS A 52 13.38 -8.82 -4.59
N LEU A 53 14.10 -9.86 -4.98
CA LEU A 53 14.06 -10.37 -6.36
C LEU A 53 12.71 -10.98 -6.74
N VAL A 54 12.09 -11.72 -5.82
CA VAL A 54 10.75 -12.28 -6.04
C VAL A 54 9.72 -11.17 -6.21
N MET A 55 9.80 -10.10 -5.41
CA MET A 55 8.94 -8.93 -5.57
C MET A 55 9.09 -8.30 -6.97
N HIS A 56 10.31 -8.24 -7.53
CA HIS A 56 10.53 -7.73 -8.90
C HIS A 56 9.84 -8.54 -10.00
N PHE A 57 9.56 -9.82 -9.77
CA PHE A 57 8.77 -10.63 -10.72
C PHE A 57 7.29 -10.28 -10.73
N TYR A 58 6.81 -9.58 -9.71
CA TYR A 58 5.43 -9.14 -9.58
C TYR A 58 5.39 -7.61 -9.43
N PRO A 59 5.70 -6.86 -10.50
CA PRO A 59 5.64 -5.41 -10.48
C PRO A 59 4.21 -4.88 -10.22
N GLU A 60 3.18 -5.72 -10.41
CA GLU A 60 1.80 -5.46 -9.99
C GLU A 60 1.58 -5.60 -8.47
N CYS A 61 2.39 -6.39 -7.76
CA CYS A 61 2.33 -6.52 -6.30
C CYS A 61 3.28 -5.55 -5.58
N LEU A 62 4.35 -5.13 -6.26
CA LEU A 62 5.14 -3.96 -5.90
C LEU A 62 4.38 -2.73 -6.34
N GLY A 63 3.47 -2.21 -5.50
CA GLY A 63 2.75 -0.95 -5.72
C GLY A 63 3.43 -0.03 -6.72
N ALA A 64 2.93 -0.01 -7.94
CA ALA A 64 3.45 0.74 -9.06
C ALA A 64 5.00 0.65 -9.24
N GLY A 65 5.46 -0.39 -9.91
CA GLY A 65 6.69 -0.37 -10.71
C GLY A 65 6.66 0.61 -11.89
N ARG A 66 6.08 1.80 -11.70
CA ARG A 66 6.27 2.93 -12.59
C ARG A 66 6.80 4.05 -11.71
N GLU A 67 7.69 4.83 -12.27
CA GLU A 67 7.76 6.27 -12.02
C GLU A 67 6.41 6.92 -12.41
N ALA A 68 5.30 6.37 -11.92
CA ALA A 68 4.00 6.98 -11.98
C ALA A 68 4.13 8.12 -11.00
N ASP A 69 4.28 9.32 -11.58
CA ASP A 69 3.98 10.56 -10.90
C ASP A 69 2.76 10.32 -9.99
N PRO A 70 2.94 10.33 -8.65
CA PRO A 70 1.88 10.00 -7.71
C PRO A 70 0.64 10.88 -7.90
N GLN A 71 0.88 12.10 -8.41
CA GLN A 71 -0.14 13.06 -8.77
C GLN A 71 -1.06 12.52 -9.86
N ARG A 72 -0.54 11.75 -10.83
CA ARG A 72 -1.35 11.11 -11.87
C ARG A 72 -2.31 10.05 -11.31
N VAL A 73 -1.92 9.33 -10.26
CA VAL A 73 -2.81 8.34 -9.63
C VAL A 73 -3.93 9.04 -8.87
N ILE A 74 -3.60 10.12 -8.15
CA ILE A 74 -4.60 10.97 -7.48
C ILE A 74 -5.56 11.57 -8.52
N GLU A 75 -5.03 12.13 -9.61
CA GLU A 75 -5.82 12.71 -10.71
C GLU A 75 -6.77 11.69 -11.36
N GLN A 76 -6.30 10.45 -11.57
CA GLN A 76 -7.14 9.37 -12.07
C GLN A 76 -8.24 9.01 -11.07
N GLN A 77 -7.89 8.92 -9.79
CA GLN A 77 -8.84 8.61 -8.72
C GLN A 77 -9.94 9.68 -8.58
N VAL A 78 -9.63 10.98 -8.76
CA VAL A 78 -10.62 12.07 -8.65
C VAL A 78 -11.82 11.86 -9.60
N SER A 79 -11.61 11.15 -10.71
CA SER A 79 -12.66 10.84 -11.68
C SER A 79 -13.55 9.66 -11.27
N ILE A 80 -13.15 8.86 -10.27
CA ILE A 80 -13.86 7.66 -9.82
C ILE A 80 -14.90 8.06 -8.76
N PRO A 81 -16.20 7.80 -8.99
CA PRO A 81 -17.23 8.09 -8.00
C PRO A 81 -17.04 7.26 -6.72
N MET A 82 -17.13 7.94 -5.57
CA MET A 82 -17.11 7.30 -4.25
C MET A 82 -18.55 7.10 -3.78
N THR A 83 -19.11 5.90 -4.01
CA THR A 83 -20.54 5.61 -3.79
C THR A 83 -20.80 4.58 -2.69
N SER A 84 -19.80 3.76 -2.36
CA SER A 84 -19.91 2.70 -1.38
C SER A 84 -18.67 2.59 -0.50
N ARG A 85 -18.82 1.92 0.65
CA ARG A 85 -17.69 1.58 1.53
C ARG A 85 -16.68 0.64 0.85
N ALA A 86 -17.11 -0.12 -0.15
CA ALA A 86 -16.21 -0.96 -0.95
C ALA A 86 -15.30 -0.09 -1.84
N ASP A 87 -15.86 0.96 -2.45
CA ASP A 87 -15.08 1.94 -3.24
C ASP A 87 -14.04 2.64 -2.36
N LEU A 88 -14.42 2.99 -1.12
CA LEU A 88 -13.51 3.60 -0.14
C LEU A 88 -12.38 2.65 0.24
N GLY A 89 -12.68 1.36 0.42
CA GLY A 89 -11.68 0.34 0.71
C GLY A 89 -10.71 0.12 -0.45
N ALA A 90 -11.24 0.07 -1.69
CA ALA A 90 -10.42 -0.05 -2.89
C ALA A 90 -9.47 1.14 -3.06
N TYR A 91 -9.99 2.37 -2.89
CA TYR A 91 -9.18 3.58 -2.94
C TYR A 91 -8.10 3.60 -1.85
N LEU A 92 -8.48 3.31 -0.59
CA LEU A 92 -7.52 3.28 0.52
C LEU A 92 -6.37 2.32 0.23
N HIS A 93 -6.67 1.12 -0.25
CA HIS A 93 -5.66 0.11 -0.58
C HIS A 93 -4.71 0.59 -1.68
N GLU A 94 -5.22 1.14 -2.78
CA GLU A 94 -4.40 1.66 -3.88
C GLU A 94 -3.54 2.85 -3.43
N PHE A 95 -4.13 3.78 -2.66
CA PHE A 95 -3.44 4.93 -2.12
C PHE A 95 -2.33 4.55 -1.13
N GLU A 96 -2.57 3.60 -0.23
CA GLU A 96 -1.57 3.10 0.72
C GLU A 96 -0.39 2.46 -0.01
N SER A 97 -0.67 1.69 -1.06
CA SER A 97 0.37 1.03 -1.85
C SER A 97 1.40 2.01 -2.43
N ILE A 98 0.98 3.23 -2.79
CA ILE A 98 1.85 4.27 -3.36
C ILE A 98 2.41 5.19 -2.27
N SER A 99 1.56 5.66 -1.36
CA SER A 99 1.99 6.61 -0.32
C SER A 99 3.00 6.01 0.66
N LEU A 100 2.87 4.74 1.06
CA LEU A 100 3.84 4.06 1.91
C LEU A 100 5.20 3.89 1.22
N TYR A 101 5.19 3.65 -0.09
CA TYR A 101 6.43 3.60 -0.87
C TYR A 101 7.16 4.95 -0.86
N LEU A 102 6.43 6.06 -1.04
CA LEU A 102 7.01 7.40 -1.06
C LEU A 102 7.47 7.87 0.33
N LEU A 103 6.71 7.57 1.38
CA LEU A 103 7.11 7.79 2.78
C LEU A 103 8.45 7.10 3.07
N ARG A 104 8.60 5.84 2.68
CA ARG A 104 9.84 5.07 2.89
C ARG A 104 11.03 5.66 2.12
N LYS A 105 10.77 6.36 1.01
CA LYS A 105 11.80 7.05 0.22
C LYS A 105 12.05 8.48 0.70
N GLU A 106 11.41 8.93 1.78
CA GLU A 106 11.48 10.31 2.28
C GLU A 106 11.08 11.35 1.23
N ARG A 107 10.21 10.95 0.29
CA ARG A 107 9.71 11.80 -0.81
C ARG A 107 8.31 12.36 -0.54
N LEU A 108 7.74 12.04 0.61
CA LEU A 108 6.41 12.43 1.04
C LEU A 108 6.41 12.47 2.56
N SER A 109 5.93 13.55 3.16
CA SER A 109 5.67 13.64 4.61
C SER A 109 4.28 13.10 4.96
N GLU A 110 4.04 12.77 6.24
CA GLU A 110 2.70 12.33 6.69
C GLU A 110 1.62 13.41 6.50
N SER A 111 1.99 14.69 6.60
CA SER A 111 1.09 15.81 6.34
C SER A 111 0.70 15.87 4.86
N GLU A 112 1.69 15.82 3.95
CA GLU A 112 1.45 15.81 2.50
C GLU A 112 0.64 14.58 2.08
N ARG A 113 0.96 13.41 2.65
CA ARG A 113 0.18 12.18 2.45
C ARG A 113 -1.29 12.38 2.81
N SER A 114 -1.56 13.01 3.95
CA SER A 114 -2.95 13.22 4.37
C SER A 114 -3.69 14.20 3.46
N CYS A 115 -3.02 15.26 3.00
CA CYS A 115 -3.57 16.16 1.97
C CYS A 115 -3.87 15.41 0.67
N TRP A 116 -2.92 14.60 0.19
CA TRP A 116 -3.08 13.81 -1.03
C TRP A 116 -4.21 12.80 -0.94
N PHE A 117 -4.40 12.18 0.22
CA PHE A 117 -5.54 11.30 0.46
C PHE A 117 -6.87 12.04 0.34
N LEU A 118 -6.94 13.27 0.87
CA LEU A 118 -8.12 14.11 0.74
C LEU A 118 -8.35 14.59 -0.71
N ASP A 119 -7.28 14.81 -1.45
CA ASP A 119 -7.32 15.28 -2.84
C ASP A 119 -7.77 14.21 -3.83
N GLY A 120 -7.56 12.93 -3.53
CA GLY A 120 -8.00 11.84 -4.41
C GLY A 120 -9.50 11.60 -4.43
N PHE A 121 -10.27 12.18 -3.50
CA PHE A 121 -11.73 12.05 -3.53
C PHE A 121 -12.35 12.85 -4.67
N CYS A 122 -13.35 12.26 -5.34
CA CYS A 122 -14.07 12.97 -6.39
C CYS A 122 -14.75 14.24 -5.86
N PRO A 123 -14.88 15.33 -6.66
CA PRO A 123 -15.22 16.65 -6.14
C PRO A 123 -16.53 16.70 -5.36
N LYS A 124 -17.54 15.95 -5.82
CA LYS A 124 -18.85 15.85 -5.16
C LYS A 124 -18.73 15.23 -3.77
N PHE A 125 -17.98 14.13 -3.63
CA PHE A 125 -17.78 13.46 -2.35
C PHE A 125 -16.87 14.28 -1.43
N LYS A 126 -15.80 14.84 -1.98
CA LYS A 126 -14.84 15.69 -1.26
C LYS A 126 -15.53 16.89 -0.61
N SER A 127 -16.44 17.56 -1.31
CA SER A 127 -17.22 18.69 -0.75
C SER A 127 -18.07 18.27 0.45
N ALA A 128 -18.79 17.14 0.35
CA ALA A 128 -19.57 16.61 1.47
C ALA A 128 -18.69 16.20 2.66
N LEU A 129 -17.51 15.62 2.37
CA LEU A 129 -16.53 15.22 3.38
C LEU A 129 -15.93 16.41 4.12
N LEU A 130 -15.51 17.45 3.40
CA LEU A 130 -14.99 18.69 3.99
C LEU A 130 -16.04 19.38 4.87
N HIS A 131 -17.29 19.44 4.43
CA HIS A 131 -18.39 19.97 5.24
C HIS A 131 -18.60 19.14 6.52
N ARG A 132 -18.46 17.82 6.46
CA ARG A 132 -18.57 16.98 7.65
C ARG A 132 -17.38 17.13 8.59
N LEU A 133 -16.17 17.27 8.04
CA LEU A 133 -14.94 17.49 8.80
C LEU A 133 -15.01 18.81 9.58
N SER A 134 -15.45 19.90 8.95
CA SER A 134 -15.60 21.20 9.64
C SER A 134 -16.63 21.14 10.77
N LEU A 135 -17.73 20.40 10.61
CA LEU A 135 -18.70 20.18 11.70
C LEU A 135 -18.14 19.31 12.83
N SER A 136 -17.21 18.41 12.54
CA SER A 136 -16.59 17.54 13.55
C SER A 136 -15.59 18.27 14.45
N ASP A 137 -15.04 19.39 13.97
CA ASP A 137 -14.03 20.17 14.69
C ASP A 137 -14.04 21.63 14.23
N LEU A 138 -14.81 22.43 14.96
CA LEU A 138 -15.02 23.85 14.66
C LEU A 138 -13.79 24.72 14.94
N ASN A 139 -12.81 24.21 15.69
CA ASN A 139 -11.60 24.93 16.05
C ASN A 139 -10.42 24.59 15.13
N HIS A 140 -10.64 23.75 14.13
CA HIS A 140 -9.59 23.37 13.19
C HIS A 140 -9.16 24.56 12.34
N HIS A 141 -7.85 24.81 12.28
CA HIS A 141 -7.30 25.90 11.48
C HIS A 141 -7.32 25.52 9.99
N PRO A 142 -7.71 26.43 9.08
CA PRO A 142 -7.83 26.10 7.64
C PRO A 142 -6.53 25.63 6.97
N GLU A 143 -5.38 26.08 7.49
CA GLU A 143 -4.05 25.71 6.96
C GLU A 143 -3.52 24.39 7.54
N ASP A 144 -4.15 23.87 8.59
CA ASP A 144 -3.72 22.61 9.19
C ASP A 144 -4.27 21.44 8.36
N PRO A 145 -3.44 20.44 8.02
CA PRO A 145 -3.93 19.25 7.32
C PRO A 145 -4.80 18.40 8.26
N TRP A 146 -5.92 17.90 7.73
CA TRP A 146 -6.68 16.85 8.42
C TRP A 146 -5.87 15.55 8.45
N THR A 147 -5.92 14.83 9.57
CA THR A 147 -5.28 13.52 9.65
C THR A 147 -6.02 12.48 8.81
N THR A 148 -5.28 11.55 8.20
CA THR A 148 -5.84 10.45 7.40
C THR A 148 -6.90 9.66 8.17
N ASP A 149 -6.69 9.40 9.47
CA ASP A 149 -7.67 8.70 10.32
C ASP A 149 -9.00 9.45 10.44
N LYS A 150 -8.95 10.78 10.61
CA LYS A 150 -10.14 11.62 10.75
C LYS A 150 -10.89 11.72 9.42
N ILE A 151 -10.17 11.85 8.31
CA ILE A 151 -10.72 11.80 6.95
C ILE A 151 -11.44 10.47 6.73
N LEU A 152 -10.80 9.35 7.03
CA LEU A 152 -11.35 8.01 6.84
C LEU A 152 -12.58 7.76 7.72
N LEU A 153 -12.56 8.21 8.98
CA LEU A 153 -13.68 8.11 9.90
C LEU A 153 -14.91 8.84 9.36
N GLN A 154 -14.73 10.10 8.92
CA GLN A 154 -15.87 10.88 8.40
C GLN A 154 -16.36 10.37 7.05
N ALA A 155 -15.47 9.89 6.17
CA ALA A 155 -15.85 9.25 4.91
C ALA A 155 -16.74 8.02 5.14
N LYS A 156 -16.39 7.17 6.11
CA LYS A 156 -17.20 6.00 6.52
C LYS A 156 -18.57 6.35 7.09
N HIS A 157 -18.78 7.58 7.55
CA HIS A 157 -20.09 8.00 8.02
C HIS A 157 -20.97 8.57 6.90
N ILE A 158 -20.38 8.97 5.76
CA ILE A 158 -21.12 9.46 4.58
C ILE A 158 -21.61 8.28 3.74
N LEU A 159 -20.83 7.19 3.70
CA LEU A 159 -21.07 5.96 2.95
C LEU A 159 -21.73 4.87 3.81
#